data_AF-A0A914T4S8-F1
#
_entry.id   AF-A0A914T4S8-F1
#
_cell.length_a   1.000
_cell.length_b   1.000
_cell.length_c   1.000
_cell.angle_alpha   90.00
_cell.angle_beta   90.00
_cell.angle_gamma   90.00
#
_symmetry.space_group_name_H-M   'P 1'
#
loop_
_entity.id
_entity.type
_entity.pdbx_description
1 polymer ?
#
loop_
_entity_poly.entity_id
_entity_poly.type
_entity_poly.pdbx_seq_one_letter_code
_entity_poly.pdbx_strand_id
1 'polypeptide(L)'
;MSFIFATVAVVIVGIAAFYFQEHSWEIKSLKEDLINLKHRINEISFPIQQQQKNDLQNNIKDSRPIALIAAKNIKSNNNPAHLLHVQKVFQRLGYRTILGIENYIKSETEFDIFWNHEYPFRDPETKALVENPKEHQKINHVPGSGYYTSKVSLATANLSIGVPLAFALPKQKAEFEVYAKENPKTRWVQKSNAHRNIKVLPIDQLDTNKADTFIQKFVENPLLIDGK
;
A
#
# COMPACT_ATOMS: atom_id res chain seq x y z
N MET A 1 42.64 -76.95 -22.88
CA MET A 1 41.62 -75.90 -23.06
C MET A 1 40.68 -75.72 -21.86
N SER A 2 40.99 -76.26 -20.66
CA SER A 2 40.12 -76.16 -19.46
C SER A 2 40.69 -75.23 -18.36
N PHE A 3 42.00 -75.00 -18.32
CA PHE A 3 42.63 -74.11 -17.33
C PHE A 3 42.41 -72.61 -17.57
N ILE A 4 42.27 -72.18 -18.82
CA ILE A 4 42.14 -70.74 -19.16
C ILE A 4 40.77 -70.18 -18.75
N PHE A 5 39.70 -70.98 -18.87
CA PHE A 5 38.34 -70.55 -18.49
C PHE A 5 38.15 -70.40 -16.98
N ALA A 6 38.81 -71.25 -16.18
CA ALA A 6 38.74 -71.15 -14.71
C ALA A 6 39.40 -69.86 -14.20
N THR A 7 40.55 -69.47 -14.76
CA THR A 7 41.27 -68.25 -14.35
C THR A 7 40.51 -66.98 -14.72
N VAL A 8 39.90 -66.94 -15.91
CA VAL A 8 39.08 -65.78 -16.35
C VAL A 8 37.83 -65.60 -15.48
N ALA A 9 37.17 -66.70 -15.09
CA ALA A 9 36.00 -66.64 -14.22
C ALA A 9 36.34 -66.10 -12.81
N VAL A 10 37.46 -66.52 -12.23
CA VAL A 10 37.91 -66.03 -10.90
C VAL A 10 38.25 -64.54 -10.95
N VAL A 11 38.87 -64.06 -12.03
CA VAL A 11 39.19 -62.63 -12.19
C VAL A 11 37.93 -61.78 -12.34
N ILE A 12 36.94 -62.24 -13.12
CA ILE A 12 35.67 -61.51 -13.29
C ILE A 12 34.87 -61.45 -11.98
N VAL A 13 34.80 -62.55 -11.23
CA VAL A 13 34.15 -62.57 -9.91
C VAL A 13 34.89 -61.68 -8.91
N GLY A 14 36.23 -61.67 -8.95
CA GLY A 14 37.06 -60.80 -8.12
C GLY A 14 36.85 -59.31 -8.42
N ILE A 15 36.79 -58.93 -9.70
CA ILE A 15 36.51 -57.55 -10.13
C ILE A 15 35.08 -57.15 -9.73
N ALA A 16 34.09 -58.03 -9.95
CA ALA A 16 32.71 -57.75 -9.56
C ALA A 16 32.56 -57.59 -8.04
N ALA A 17 33.23 -58.43 -7.23
CA ALA A 17 33.22 -58.33 -5.78
C ALA A 17 33.91 -57.05 -5.29
N PHE A 18 35.05 -56.67 -5.89
CA PHE A 18 35.76 -55.43 -5.58
C PHE A 18 34.91 -54.20 -5.93
N TYR A 19 34.29 -54.19 -7.12
CA TYR A 19 33.39 -53.12 -7.55
C TYR A 19 32.15 -53.02 -6.63
N PHE A 20 31.59 -54.16 -6.21
CA PHE A 20 30.45 -54.17 -5.28
C PHE A 20 30.86 -53.66 -3.89
N GLN A 21 32.06 -53.98 -3.43
CA GLN A 21 32.58 -53.51 -2.15
C GLN A 21 32.88 -52.01 -2.18
N GLU A 22 33.49 -51.52 -3.27
CA GLU A 22 33.80 -50.11 -3.48
C GLU A 22 32.56 -49.24 -3.66
N HIS A 23 31.43 -49.75 -4.16
CA HIS A 23 30.18 -48.97 -4.26
C HIS A 23 29.15 -49.26 -3.15
N SER A 24 29.44 -50.19 -2.25
CA SER A 24 28.51 -50.57 -1.17
C SER A 24 28.25 -49.44 -0.17
N TRP A 25 29.27 -48.60 0.09
CA TRP A 25 29.16 -47.47 1.01
C TRP A 25 28.33 -46.32 0.42
N GLU A 26 28.46 -46.05 -0.88
CA GLU A 26 27.65 -45.05 -1.58
C GLU A 26 26.16 -45.42 -1.57
N ILE A 27 25.84 -46.70 -1.83
CA ILE A 27 24.46 -47.20 -1.78
C ILE A 27 23.88 -47.10 -0.36
N LYS A 28 24.69 -47.35 0.67
CA LYS A 28 24.26 -47.22 2.06
C LYS A 28 24.00 -45.76 2.44
N SER A 29 24.90 -44.85 2.06
CA SER A 29 24.74 -43.40 2.27
C SER A 29 23.46 -42.88 1.62
N LEU A 30 23.20 -43.24 0.36
CA LEU A 30 22.00 -42.79 -0.37
C LEU A 30 20.70 -43.29 0.28
N LYS A 31 20.70 -44.48 0.88
CA LYS A 31 19.53 -44.99 1.61
C LYS A 31 19.28 -44.21 2.89
N GLU A 32 20.33 -43.87 3.63
CA GLU A 32 20.23 -43.07 4.85
C GLU A 32 19.75 -41.64 4.52
N ASP A 33 20.26 -41.03 3.45
CA ASP A 33 19.79 -39.73 2.96
C ASP A 33 18.32 -39.75 2.54
N LEU A 34 17.87 -40.82 1.87
CA LEU A 34 16.47 -40.98 1.48
C LEU A 34 15.54 -41.12 2.70
N ILE A 35 15.99 -41.83 3.73
CA ILE A 35 15.24 -41.99 4.99
C ILE A 35 15.14 -40.64 5.72
N ASN A 36 16.25 -39.91 5.83
CA ASN A 36 16.28 -38.59 6.43
C ASN A 36 15.40 -37.59 5.66
N LEU A 37 15.42 -37.64 4.33
CA LEU A 37 14.56 -36.80 3.49
C LEU A 37 13.07 -37.10 3.72
N LYS A 38 12.70 -38.39 3.79
CA LYS A 38 11.32 -38.79 4.11
C LYS A 38 10.89 -38.33 5.50
N HIS A 39 11.79 -38.40 6.49
CA HIS A 39 11.51 -37.91 7.84
C HIS A 39 11.25 -36.40 7.84
N ARG A 40 12.11 -35.63 7.17
CA ARG A 40 11.96 -34.17 7.04
C ARG A 40 10.69 -33.78 6.28
N ILE A 41 10.32 -34.52 5.24
CA ILE A 41 9.06 -34.30 4.51
C ILE A 41 7.85 -34.55 5.43
N ASN A 42 7.90 -35.58 6.27
CA ASN A 42 6.83 -35.87 7.24
C ASN A 42 6.74 -34.84 8.36
N GLU A 43 7.88 -34.35 8.85
CA GLU A 43 7.93 -33.25 9.83
C GLU A 43 7.40 -31.93 9.27
N ILE A 44 7.52 -31.70 7.97
CA ILE A 44 6.97 -30.50 7.31
C ILE A 44 5.49 -30.70 6.95
N SER A 45 5.09 -31.89 6.51
CA SER A 45 3.71 -32.15 6.05
C SER A 45 2.71 -32.25 7.19
N PHE A 46 3.12 -32.78 8.35
CA PHE A 46 2.23 -32.96 9.50
C PHE A 46 1.72 -31.63 10.11
N PRO A 47 2.57 -30.60 10.33
CA PRO A 47 2.11 -29.28 10.76
C PRO A 47 1.24 -28.58 9.71
N ILE A 48 1.55 -28.73 8.42
CA ILE A 48 0.77 -28.13 7.33
C ILE A 48 -0.64 -28.73 7.27
N GLN A 49 -0.75 -30.06 7.40
CA GLN A 49 -2.04 -30.74 7.44
C GLN A 49 -2.84 -30.40 8.71
N GLN A 50 -2.18 -30.27 9.86
CA GLN A 50 -2.81 -29.82 11.11
C GLN A 50 -3.31 -28.38 10.99
N GLN A 51 -2.52 -27.48 10.39
CA GLN A 51 -2.88 -26.08 10.19
C GLN A 51 -4.05 -25.94 9.22
N GLN A 52 -4.05 -26.65 8.08
CA GLN A 52 -5.18 -26.68 7.15
C GLN A 52 -6.46 -27.25 7.78
N LYS A 53 -6.32 -28.28 8.63
CA LYS A 53 -7.46 -28.89 9.33
C LYS A 53 -8.01 -27.97 10.42
N ASN A 54 -7.15 -27.20 11.09
CA ASN A 54 -7.54 -26.17 12.06
C ASN A 54 -8.19 -24.96 11.36
N ASP A 55 -7.69 -24.55 10.19
CA ASP A 55 -8.27 -23.47 9.39
C ASP A 55 -9.66 -23.86 8.84
N LEU A 56 -9.86 -25.14 8.48
CA LEU A 56 -11.17 -25.69 8.09
C LEU A 56 -12.13 -25.86 9.27
N GLN A 57 -11.63 -26.21 10.46
CA GLN A 57 -12.46 -26.38 11.68
C GLN A 57 -12.79 -25.06 12.38
N ASN A 58 -11.99 -24.02 12.20
CA ASN A 58 -12.28 -22.66 12.69
C ASN A 58 -13.30 -21.91 11.84
N ASN A 59 -14.00 -22.58 10.91
CA ASN A 59 -15.15 -22.04 10.18
C ASN A 59 -16.42 -21.95 11.07
N ILE A 60 -16.24 -21.66 12.36
CA ILE A 60 -17.22 -20.87 13.11
C ILE A 60 -17.18 -19.52 12.40
N LYS A 61 -18.21 -19.22 11.60
CA LYS A 61 -18.38 -17.94 10.87
C LYS A 61 -17.86 -16.80 11.74
N ASP A 62 -16.67 -16.30 11.43
CA ASP A 62 -16.06 -15.18 12.15
C ASP A 62 -17.03 -14.00 12.04
N SER A 63 -17.78 -13.76 13.11
CA SER A 63 -18.90 -12.82 13.14
C SER A 63 -18.43 -11.39 13.38
N ARG A 64 -17.11 -11.15 13.42
CA ARG A 64 -16.56 -9.82 13.61
C ARG A 64 -16.91 -8.94 12.41
N PRO A 65 -17.24 -7.65 12.66
CA PRO A 65 -17.49 -6.72 11.58
C PRO A 65 -16.22 -6.53 10.74
N ILE A 66 -16.42 -6.20 9.47
CA ILE A 66 -15.36 -6.18 8.47
C ILE A 66 -14.94 -4.75 8.17
N ALA A 67 -13.64 -4.50 8.33
CA ALA A 67 -12.98 -3.28 7.89
C ALA A 67 -12.20 -3.57 6.60
N LEU A 68 -12.74 -3.14 5.46
CA LEU A 68 -12.03 -3.11 4.19
C LEU A 68 -11.09 -1.90 4.18
N ILE A 69 -9.79 -2.16 4.04
CA ILE A 69 -8.76 -1.13 3.98
C ILE A 69 -8.09 -1.20 2.61
N ALA A 70 -8.19 -0.12 1.85
CA ALA A 70 -7.66 -0.03 0.50
C ALA A 70 -6.76 1.20 0.32
N ALA A 71 -5.84 1.06 -0.63
CA ALA A 71 -5.05 2.14 -1.17
C ALA A 71 -4.62 1.78 -2.59
N LYS A 72 -4.21 2.77 -3.35
CA LYS A 72 -3.66 2.58 -4.69
C LYS A 72 -2.42 1.69 -4.63
N ASN A 73 -2.36 0.69 -5.51
CA ASN A 73 -1.25 -0.26 -5.64
C ASN A 73 -1.05 -1.26 -4.47
N ILE A 74 -2.06 -1.50 -3.62
CA ILE A 74 -2.02 -2.69 -2.75
C ILE A 74 -2.23 -3.92 -3.64
N LYS A 75 -1.13 -4.57 -4.02
CA LYS A 75 -1.18 -5.94 -4.54
C LYS A 75 -1.36 -6.90 -3.37
N SER A 76 -2.06 -8.02 -3.61
CA SER A 76 -2.45 -9.05 -2.62
C SER A 76 -1.36 -9.48 -1.62
N ASN A 77 -0.07 -9.23 -1.91
CA ASN A 77 1.07 -9.77 -1.18
C ASN A 77 1.95 -8.72 -0.46
N ASN A 78 1.67 -7.42 -0.62
CA ASN A 78 2.45 -6.35 0.01
C ASN A 78 1.59 -5.56 0.98
N ASN A 79 1.87 -5.68 2.27
CA ASN A 79 1.22 -4.86 3.28
C ASN A 79 1.88 -3.45 3.28
N PRO A 80 1.21 -2.39 2.81
CA PRO A 80 1.85 -1.08 2.75
C PRO A 80 2.11 -0.54 4.16
N ALA A 81 3.36 -0.20 4.46
CA ALA A 81 3.77 0.30 5.77
C ALA A 81 2.91 1.48 6.27
N HIS A 82 2.43 2.34 5.35
CA HIS A 82 1.60 3.50 5.68
C HIS A 82 0.18 3.14 6.17
N LEU A 83 -0.33 1.92 5.94
CA LEU A 83 -1.66 1.48 6.41
C LEU A 83 -1.61 0.57 7.63
N LEU A 84 -0.41 0.17 8.08
CA LEU A 84 -0.24 -0.72 9.22
C LEU A 84 -0.93 -0.17 10.48
N HIS A 85 -0.89 1.14 10.67
CA HIS A 85 -1.54 1.75 11.83
C HIS A 85 -3.06 1.67 11.76
N VAL A 86 -3.64 1.95 10.59
CA VAL A 86 -5.09 1.85 10.34
C VAL A 86 -5.58 0.42 10.62
N GLN A 87 -4.85 -0.58 10.12
CA GLN A 87 -5.14 -1.99 10.38
C GLN A 87 -5.15 -2.30 11.87
N LYS A 88 -4.08 -1.91 12.60
CA LYS A 88 -3.95 -2.18 14.03
C LYS A 88 -5.07 -1.52 14.83
N VAL A 89 -5.51 -0.31 14.45
CA VAL A 89 -6.64 0.36 15.11
C VAL A 89 -7.92 -0.47 14.94
N PHE A 90 -8.27 -0.87 13.72
CA PHE A 90 -9.47 -1.68 13.49
C PHE A 90 -9.42 -3.04 14.17
N GLN A 91 -8.27 -3.72 14.14
CA GLN A 91 -8.08 -4.99 14.85
C GLN A 91 -8.28 -4.85 16.36
N ARG A 92 -7.78 -3.76 16.97
CA ARG A 92 -8.00 -3.45 18.40
C ARG A 92 -9.45 -3.12 18.73
N LEU A 93 -10.17 -2.55 17.78
CA LEU A 93 -11.62 -2.30 17.89
C LEU A 93 -12.46 -3.57 17.64
N GLY A 94 -11.82 -4.72 17.38
CA GLY A 94 -12.51 -6.01 17.20
C GLY A 94 -12.96 -6.28 15.76
N TYR A 95 -12.51 -5.49 14.78
CA TYR A 95 -12.81 -5.74 13.37
C TYR A 95 -11.89 -6.79 12.77
N ARG A 96 -12.42 -7.55 11.81
CA ARG A 96 -11.62 -8.31 10.86
C ARG A 96 -11.20 -7.37 9.72
N THR A 97 -9.91 -7.27 9.45
CA THR A 97 -9.39 -6.39 8.40
C THR A 97 -9.16 -7.14 7.11
N ILE A 98 -9.67 -6.62 5.99
CA ILE A 98 -9.35 -7.09 4.63
C ILE A 98 -8.54 -6.01 3.93
N LEU A 99 -7.43 -6.40 3.31
CA LEU A 99 -6.52 -5.47 2.62
C LEU A 99 -6.66 -5.55 1.11
N GLY A 100 -6.98 -4.41 0.49
CA GLY A 100 -7.11 -4.28 -0.96
C GLY A 100 -8.44 -4.82 -1.50
N ILE A 101 -8.88 -4.21 -2.61
CA ILE A 101 -10.17 -4.51 -3.25
C ILE A 101 -10.22 -5.95 -3.78
N GLU A 102 -9.12 -6.45 -4.34
CA GLU A 102 -9.05 -7.82 -4.87
C GLU A 102 -9.34 -8.88 -3.79
N ASN A 103 -8.73 -8.75 -2.61
CA ASN A 103 -8.94 -9.69 -1.51
C ASN A 103 -10.36 -9.57 -0.93
N TYR A 104 -10.96 -8.39 -0.98
CA TYR A 104 -12.36 -8.19 -0.61
C TYR A 104 -13.31 -8.93 -1.55
N ILE A 105 -13.13 -8.77 -2.87
CA ILE A 105 -13.96 -9.48 -3.86
C ILE A 105 -13.85 -11.00 -3.66
N LYS A 106 -12.63 -11.53 -3.46
CA LYS A 106 -12.40 -12.96 -3.19
C LYS A 106 -13.00 -13.46 -1.89
N SER A 107 -13.19 -12.57 -0.91
CA SER A 107 -13.71 -12.98 0.40
C SER A 107 -15.20 -13.30 0.37
N GLU A 108 -15.94 -12.84 -0.64
CA GLU A 108 -17.41 -12.95 -0.73
C GLU A 108 -18.12 -12.45 0.54
N THR A 109 -17.49 -11.50 1.25
CA THR A 109 -18.03 -10.90 2.48
C THR A 109 -18.43 -9.45 2.27
N GLU A 110 -19.30 -8.96 3.13
CA GLU A 110 -19.75 -7.56 3.13
C GLU A 110 -18.92 -6.74 4.10
N PHE A 111 -18.53 -5.52 3.73
CA PHE A 111 -17.82 -4.63 4.66
C PHE A 111 -18.81 -3.84 5.52
N ASP A 112 -18.41 -3.55 6.75
CA ASP A 112 -19.06 -2.57 7.62
C ASP A 112 -18.36 -1.20 7.53
N ILE A 113 -17.04 -1.22 7.41
CA ILE A 113 -16.21 -0.02 7.23
C ILE A 113 -15.41 -0.15 5.95
N PHE A 114 -15.49 0.86 5.09
CA PHE A 114 -14.57 1.04 3.98
C PHE A 114 -13.64 2.22 4.26
N TRP A 115 -12.37 1.90 4.51
CA TRP A 115 -11.30 2.87 4.66
C TRP A 115 -10.44 2.88 3.41
N ASN A 116 -10.53 3.95 2.62
CA ASN A 116 -9.66 4.16 1.48
C ASN A 116 -8.62 5.25 1.78
N HIS A 117 -7.38 5.03 1.37
CA HIS A 117 -6.33 6.06 1.50
C HIS A 117 -6.57 7.22 0.53
N GLU A 118 -6.81 6.91 -0.74
CA GLU A 118 -7.15 7.90 -1.77
C GLU A 118 -8.63 8.27 -1.77
N TYR A 119 -8.98 9.34 -2.48
CA TYR A 119 -10.35 9.78 -2.66
C TYR A 119 -11.14 8.78 -3.55
N PRO A 120 -12.14 8.05 -3.00
CA PRO A 120 -12.69 6.86 -3.65
C PRO A 120 -13.73 7.15 -4.74
N PHE A 121 -14.22 8.38 -4.85
CA PHE A 121 -15.33 8.73 -5.76
C PHE A 121 -14.89 8.96 -7.22
N ARG A 122 -13.58 8.90 -7.50
CA ARG A 122 -13.02 9.11 -8.86
C ARG A 122 -12.50 7.84 -9.51
N ASP A 123 -12.10 6.85 -8.72
CA ASP A 123 -11.54 5.60 -9.21
C ASP A 123 -12.68 4.59 -9.44
N PRO A 124 -12.87 4.07 -10.67
CA PRO A 124 -13.93 3.11 -10.98
C PRO A 124 -14.00 1.91 -10.02
N GLU A 125 -12.85 1.37 -9.58
CA GLU A 125 -12.81 0.19 -8.70
C GLU A 125 -13.40 0.48 -7.33
N THR A 126 -13.12 1.66 -6.78
CA THR A 126 -13.64 2.07 -5.46
C THR A 126 -14.99 2.76 -5.55
N LYS A 127 -15.33 3.35 -6.70
CA LYS A 127 -16.57 4.09 -6.93
C LYS A 127 -17.80 3.20 -6.73
N ALA A 128 -17.75 1.97 -7.23
CA ALA A 128 -18.80 0.98 -7.05
C ALA A 128 -19.12 0.68 -5.57
N LEU A 129 -18.14 0.85 -4.67
CA LEU A 129 -18.30 0.60 -3.23
C LEU A 129 -18.86 1.81 -2.46
N VAL A 130 -18.84 3.01 -3.06
CA VAL A 130 -19.19 4.26 -2.38
C VAL A 130 -20.39 4.99 -2.97
N GLU A 131 -20.89 4.57 -4.14
CA GLU A 131 -22.06 5.20 -4.78
C GLU A 131 -23.36 4.91 -4.03
N ASN A 132 -23.55 3.68 -3.55
CA ASN A 132 -24.78 3.25 -2.87
C ASN A 132 -24.47 2.35 -1.66
N PRO A 133 -23.82 2.89 -0.60
CA PRO A 133 -23.56 2.12 0.61
C PRO A 133 -24.89 1.75 1.30
N LYS A 134 -24.91 0.59 1.94
CA LYS A 134 -26.03 0.20 2.81
C LYS A 134 -26.01 1.03 4.09
N GLU A 135 -27.15 1.08 4.78
CA GLU A 135 -27.35 1.94 5.97
C GLU A 135 -26.28 1.76 7.07
N HIS A 136 -25.80 0.53 7.29
CA HIS A 136 -24.77 0.25 8.30
C HIS A 136 -23.34 0.54 7.83
N GLN A 137 -23.13 0.69 6.52
CA GLN A 137 -21.81 0.84 5.92
C GLN A 137 -21.28 2.26 6.08
N LYS A 138 -20.04 2.38 6.57
CA LYS A 138 -19.38 3.67 6.76
C LYS A 138 -18.15 3.79 5.89
N ILE A 139 -17.96 4.98 5.34
CA ILE A 139 -16.84 5.31 4.46
C ILE A 139 -16.09 6.49 5.07
N ASN A 140 -14.75 6.45 5.06
CA ASN A 140 -13.91 7.49 5.69
C ASN A 140 -13.76 8.78 4.85
N HIS A 141 -14.51 8.92 3.76
CA HIS A 141 -14.48 10.09 2.86
C HIS A 141 -15.89 10.61 2.61
N VAL A 142 -16.00 11.93 2.48
CA VAL A 142 -17.23 12.62 2.11
C VAL A 142 -17.18 13.02 0.64
N PRO A 143 -18.24 12.78 -0.16
CA PRO A 143 -18.32 13.28 -1.53
C PRO A 143 -18.11 14.80 -1.59
N GLY A 144 -17.28 15.28 -2.50
CA GLY A 144 -16.97 16.70 -2.64
C GLY A 144 -15.95 17.23 -1.62
N SER A 145 -15.42 16.40 -0.72
CA SER A 145 -14.39 16.84 0.24
C SER A 145 -13.13 17.43 -0.41
N GLY A 146 -12.88 17.12 -1.68
CA GLY A 146 -11.88 17.76 -2.51
C GLY A 146 -11.97 19.30 -2.54
N TYR A 147 -13.16 19.89 -2.40
CA TYR A 147 -13.34 21.34 -2.45
C TYR A 147 -12.70 22.09 -1.28
N TYR A 148 -12.67 21.48 -0.08
CA TYR A 148 -12.06 22.08 1.10
C TYR A 148 -10.68 21.50 1.45
N THR A 149 -10.32 20.34 0.89
CA THR A 149 -8.99 19.73 1.08
C THR A 149 -7.98 20.15 0.00
N SER A 150 -8.45 20.60 -1.17
CA SER A 150 -7.59 21.19 -2.22
C SER A 150 -7.15 22.60 -1.83
N LYS A 151 -5.83 22.84 -1.83
CA LYS A 151 -5.24 24.15 -1.52
C LYS A 151 -5.78 25.26 -2.42
N VAL A 152 -5.89 24.99 -3.71
CA VAL A 152 -6.37 25.99 -4.69
C VAL A 152 -7.83 26.29 -4.43
N SER A 153 -8.65 25.23 -4.37
CA SER A 153 -10.09 25.36 -4.17
C SER A 153 -10.42 26.11 -2.88
N LEU A 154 -9.72 25.79 -1.78
CA LEU A 154 -9.92 26.47 -0.50
C LEU A 154 -9.43 27.93 -0.53
N ALA A 155 -8.22 28.18 -1.04
CA ALA A 155 -7.63 29.52 -1.03
C ALA A 155 -8.41 30.50 -1.91
N THR A 156 -8.98 30.02 -3.02
CA THR A 156 -9.71 30.86 -3.98
C THR A 156 -11.22 30.72 -3.88
N ALA A 157 -11.73 30.11 -2.80
CA ALA A 157 -13.18 30.02 -2.53
C ALA A 157 -13.81 31.35 -2.10
N ASN A 158 -13.03 32.45 -2.06
CA ASN A 158 -13.45 33.78 -1.63
C ASN A 158 -14.13 33.78 -0.24
N LEU A 159 -13.53 33.04 0.71
CA LEU A 159 -14.01 32.97 2.08
C LEU A 159 -13.74 34.31 2.79
N SER A 160 -14.75 34.80 3.52
CA SER A 160 -14.70 36.11 4.17
C SER A 160 -13.85 36.14 5.45
N ILE A 161 -13.58 34.99 6.06
CA ILE A 161 -12.90 34.89 7.37
C ILE A 161 -11.88 33.75 7.35
N GLY A 162 -10.73 33.96 7.99
CA GLY A 162 -9.77 32.90 8.33
C GLY A 162 -8.86 32.43 7.19
N VAL A 163 -9.06 32.91 5.96
CA VAL A 163 -8.20 32.56 4.80
C VAL A 163 -7.62 33.83 4.19
N PRO A 164 -6.28 33.94 4.07
CA PRO A 164 -5.67 35.08 3.38
C PRO A 164 -6.10 35.14 1.92
N LEU A 165 -6.42 36.35 1.45
CA LEU A 165 -6.82 36.64 0.08
C LEU A 165 -5.88 35.98 -0.94
N ALA A 166 -6.46 35.28 -1.91
CA ALA A 166 -5.70 34.59 -2.95
C ALA A 166 -6.39 34.66 -4.31
N PHE A 167 -5.59 34.51 -5.35
CA PHE A 167 -5.99 34.58 -6.75
C PHE A 167 -5.40 33.38 -7.50
N ALA A 168 -6.25 32.56 -8.12
CA ALA A 168 -5.82 31.47 -9.00
C ALA A 168 -5.33 32.02 -10.34
N LEU A 169 -4.16 31.59 -10.79
CA LEU A 169 -3.65 31.95 -12.11
C LEU A 169 -3.88 30.81 -13.11
N PRO A 170 -4.21 31.13 -14.38
CA PRO A 170 -4.39 32.48 -14.94
C PRO A 170 -5.78 33.09 -14.69
N LYS A 171 -6.73 32.32 -14.14
CA LYS A 171 -8.16 32.66 -14.10
C LYS A 171 -8.48 34.02 -13.46
N GLN A 172 -7.77 34.39 -12.40
CA GLN A 172 -8.00 35.60 -11.61
C GLN A 172 -6.84 36.61 -11.74
N LYS A 173 -6.06 36.53 -12.82
CA LYS A 173 -4.93 37.44 -13.06
C LYS A 173 -5.37 38.91 -13.10
N ALA A 174 -6.45 39.21 -13.81
CA ALA A 174 -6.96 40.58 -13.93
C ALA A 174 -7.40 41.17 -12.57
N GLU A 175 -8.11 40.37 -11.76
CA GLU A 175 -8.51 40.73 -10.39
C GLU A 175 -7.30 41.02 -9.50
N PHE A 176 -6.27 40.17 -9.61
CA PHE A 176 -5.00 40.35 -8.91
C PHE A 176 -4.30 41.65 -9.31
N GLU A 177 -4.19 41.94 -10.61
CA GLU A 177 -3.51 43.15 -11.10
C GLU A 177 -4.18 44.44 -10.62
N VAL A 178 -5.51 44.47 -10.57
CA VAL A 178 -6.27 45.60 -10.02
C VAL A 178 -5.97 45.76 -8.53
N TYR A 179 -6.12 44.69 -7.74
CA TYR A 179 -5.87 44.73 -6.30
C TYR A 179 -4.44 45.14 -5.97
N ALA A 180 -3.47 44.61 -6.72
CA ALA A 180 -2.06 44.82 -6.46
C ALA A 180 -1.60 46.25 -6.81
N LYS A 181 -2.23 46.91 -7.79
CA LYS A 181 -2.04 48.35 -8.07
C LYS A 181 -2.49 49.22 -6.91
N GLU A 182 -3.60 48.87 -6.28
CA GLU A 182 -4.14 49.60 -5.11
C GLU A 182 -3.34 49.32 -3.82
N ASN A 183 -2.63 48.19 -3.77
CA ASN A 183 -1.94 47.71 -2.57
C ASN A 183 -0.45 47.37 -2.82
N PRO A 184 0.38 48.31 -3.30
CA PRO A 184 1.72 48.02 -3.84
C PRO A 184 2.74 47.53 -2.80
N LYS A 185 2.50 47.80 -1.51
CA LYS A 185 3.38 47.35 -0.41
C LYS A 185 3.12 45.92 0.05
N THR A 186 2.08 45.27 -0.48
CA THR A 186 1.71 43.91 -0.07
C THR A 186 2.76 42.91 -0.52
N ARG A 187 3.23 42.08 0.42
CA ARG A 187 4.02 40.89 0.08
C ARG A 187 3.12 39.72 -0.29
N TRP A 188 3.59 38.94 -1.24
CA TRP A 188 2.82 37.85 -1.83
C TRP A 188 3.58 36.54 -1.72
N VAL A 189 2.82 35.45 -1.65
CA VAL A 189 3.32 34.09 -1.77
C VAL A 189 2.80 33.49 -3.05
N GLN A 190 3.71 33.07 -3.95
CA GLN A 190 3.34 32.30 -5.14
C GLN A 190 3.58 30.82 -4.87
N LYS A 191 2.55 29.99 -5.07
CA LYS A 191 2.56 28.55 -4.79
C LYS A 191 2.13 27.78 -6.03
N SER A 192 2.82 26.67 -6.32
CA SER A 192 2.33 25.71 -7.31
C SER A 192 1.26 24.80 -6.73
N ASN A 193 0.38 24.32 -7.61
CA ASN A 193 -0.64 23.33 -7.24
C ASN A 193 -0.03 21.98 -6.83
N ALA A 194 1.20 21.69 -7.27
CA ALA A 194 1.92 20.43 -7.05
C ALA A 194 2.95 20.47 -5.88
N HIS A 195 2.72 21.32 -4.88
CA HIS A 195 3.46 21.33 -3.59
C HIS A 195 4.96 21.63 -3.65
N ARG A 196 5.50 22.20 -4.74
CA ARG A 196 6.92 22.59 -4.82
C ARG A 196 7.07 24.06 -5.22
N ASN A 197 8.12 24.72 -4.72
CA ASN A 197 8.49 26.12 -5.00
C ASN A 197 7.53 27.16 -4.40
N ILE A 198 7.63 27.38 -3.09
CA ILE A 198 7.00 28.51 -2.40
C ILE A 198 8.00 29.66 -2.39
N LYS A 199 7.61 30.82 -2.92
CA LYS A 199 8.42 32.04 -2.89
C LYS A 199 7.61 33.17 -2.28
N VAL A 200 8.23 33.93 -1.38
CA VAL A 200 7.71 35.20 -0.87
C VAL A 200 8.33 36.31 -1.71
N LEU A 201 7.51 37.06 -2.44
CA LEU A 201 7.98 38.01 -3.44
C LEU A 201 7.16 39.32 -3.37
N PRO A 202 7.79 40.46 -3.64
CA PRO A 202 7.08 41.69 -4.00
C PRO A 202 6.43 41.56 -5.40
N ILE A 203 5.52 42.49 -5.72
CA ILE A 203 4.70 42.43 -6.95
C ILE A 203 5.53 42.36 -8.24
N ASP A 204 6.62 43.11 -8.31
CA ASP A 204 7.52 43.25 -9.46
C ASP A 204 8.34 41.98 -9.75
N GLN A 205 8.39 41.04 -8.80
CA GLN A 205 9.13 39.79 -8.92
C GLN A 205 8.21 38.58 -9.13
N LEU A 206 6.89 38.77 -9.12
CA LEU A 206 5.93 37.68 -9.32
C LEU A 206 5.84 37.28 -10.80
N ASP A 207 5.82 35.98 -11.06
CA ASP A 207 5.51 35.47 -12.39
C ASP A 207 4.00 35.26 -12.52
N THR A 208 3.30 36.31 -12.95
CA THR A 208 1.84 36.29 -13.13
C THR A 208 1.38 35.45 -14.33
N ASN A 209 2.31 35.02 -15.19
CA ASN A 209 1.99 34.23 -16.38
C ASN A 209 2.13 32.73 -16.14
N LYS A 210 2.59 32.35 -14.94
CA LYS A 210 2.78 30.96 -14.57
C LYS A 210 1.45 30.23 -14.36
N ALA A 211 1.11 29.35 -15.30
CA ALA A 211 -0.02 28.45 -15.18
C ALA A 211 0.11 27.51 -13.97
N ASP A 212 -1.04 27.01 -13.49
CA ASP A 212 -1.13 26.06 -12.36
C ASP A 212 -0.47 26.58 -11.06
N THR A 213 -0.56 27.89 -10.85
CA THR A 213 -0.17 28.54 -9.61
C THR A 213 -1.29 29.39 -9.04
N PHE A 214 -1.17 29.73 -7.77
CA PHE A 214 -1.99 30.78 -7.16
C PHE A 214 -1.09 31.71 -6.37
N ILE A 215 -1.52 32.96 -6.29
CA ILE A 215 -0.88 34.02 -5.52
C ILE A 215 -1.74 34.25 -4.27
N GLN A 216 -1.12 34.33 -3.10
CA GLN A 216 -1.81 34.56 -1.83
C GLN A 216 -1.10 35.65 -1.03
N LYS A 217 -1.87 36.51 -0.36
CA LYS A 217 -1.33 37.54 0.53
C LYS A 217 -0.48 36.90 1.63
N PHE A 218 0.74 37.42 1.84
CA PHE A 218 1.62 36.94 2.90
C PHE A 218 1.14 37.46 4.27
N VAL A 219 1.19 36.61 5.30
CA VAL A 219 0.86 36.98 6.67
C VAL A 219 2.13 37.49 7.34
N GLU A 220 2.22 38.81 7.53
CA GLU A 220 3.48 39.46 7.91
C GLU A 220 3.78 39.42 9.40
N ASN A 221 2.75 39.35 10.24
CA ASN A 221 2.85 39.39 11.69
C ASN A 221 2.29 38.10 12.30
N PRO A 222 2.93 36.93 12.08
CA PRO A 222 2.52 35.71 12.76
C PRO A 222 2.80 35.82 14.26
N LEU A 223 2.05 35.07 15.06
CA LEU A 223 2.44 34.81 16.44
C LEU A 223 3.73 34.00 16.44
N LEU A 224 4.76 34.51 17.09
CA LEU A 224 6.04 33.82 17.24
C LEU A 224 6.10 33.10 18.59
N ILE A 225 6.51 31.84 18.59
CA ILE A 225 6.79 31.05 19.80
C ILE A 225 8.30 30.83 19.85
N ASP A 226 8.95 31.28 20.92
CA ASP A 226 10.42 31.29 21.06
C ASP A 226 11.15 32.03 19.91
N GLY A 227 10.49 33.06 19.36
CA GLY A 227 11.01 33.84 18.23
C GLY A 227 10.94 33.11 16.89
N LYS A 228 10.12 32.06 16.77
CA LYS A 228 9.93 31.25 15.56
C LYS A 228 8.46 31.13 15.16
#